data_AF-A0AAD0WPG3-F1
#
_entry.id   AF-A0AAD0WPG3-F1
#
_cell.length_a   1.000
_cell.length_b   1.000
_cell.length_c   1.000
_cell.angle_alpha   90.00
_cell.angle_beta   90.00
_cell.angle_gamma   90.00
#
_symmetry.space_group_name_H-M   'P 1'
#
loop_
_entity.id
_entity.type
_entity.pdbx_description
1 polymer ?
#
loop_
_entity_poly.entity_id
_entity_poly.type
_entity_poly.pdbx_seq_one_letter_code
_entity_poly.pdbx_strand_id
1 'polypeptide(L)' 'MIELNKTYIHYKNKKSYTPLNFCKVQENDIWIEAIIYKPNDCEELFIRTCKEFELKFTKEIVTKM' A
#
# COMPACT_ATOMS: atom_id res chain seq x y z
N MET A 1 -5.90 8.61 -3.61
CA MET A 1 -6.55 8.22 -2.33
C MET A 1 -6.48 6.71 -2.21
N ILE A 2 -5.73 6.24 -1.22
CA ILE A 2 -5.53 4.82 -0.95
C ILE A 2 -6.81 4.26 -0.30
N GLU A 3 -7.27 3.10 -0.74
CA GLU A 3 -8.40 2.38 -0.15
C GLU A 3 -7.90 1.14 0.58
N LEU A 4 -8.30 0.99 1.84
CA LEU A 4 -7.99 -0.19 2.62
C LEU A 4 -8.74 -1.41 2.09
N ASN A 5 -8.15 -2.59 2.27
CA ASN A 5 -8.71 -3.88 1.87
C ASN A 5 -9.04 -3.97 0.36
N LYS A 6 -8.33 -3.18 -0.47
CA LYS A 6 -8.35 -3.27 -1.93
C LYS A 6 -7.01 -3.77 -2.44
N THR A 7 -7.03 -4.51 -3.53
CA THR A 7 -5.80 -4.98 -4.17
C THR A 7 -5.14 -3.87 -4.96
N TYR A 8 -3.83 -3.76 -4.77
CA TYR A 8 -2.94 -2.89 -5.52
C TYR A 8 -1.80 -3.72 -6.11
N ILE A 9 -1.37 -3.37 -7.32
CA ILE A 9 -0.30 -4.04 -8.04
C ILE A 9 0.94 -3.15 -8.00
N HIS A 10 2.06 -3.70 -7.52
CA HIS A 10 3.33 -2.97 -7.48
C HIS A 10 3.95 -2.86 -8.89
N TYR A 11 4.41 -1.67 -9.25
CA TYR A 11 4.82 -1.34 -10.63
C TYR A 11 5.96 -2.21 -11.17
N LYS A 12 6.92 -2.60 -10.32
CA LYS A 12 8.16 -3.28 -10.74
C LYS A 12 8.02 -4.79 -10.78
N ASN A 13 7.53 -5.40 -9.70
CA ASN A 13 7.47 -6.87 -9.58
C ASN A 13 6.10 -7.45 -9.97
N LYS A 14 5.11 -6.59 -10.28
CA LYS A 14 3.75 -6.96 -10.68
C LYS A 14 3.01 -7.83 -9.66
N LYS A 15 3.48 -7.90 -8.41
CA LYS A 15 2.81 -8.62 -7.34
C LYS A 15 1.67 -7.79 -6.74
N SER A 16 0.68 -8.49 -6.20
CA SER A 16 -0.50 -7.93 -5.55
C SER A 16 -0.29 -7.75 -4.05
N TYR A 17 -0.75 -6.62 -3.55
CA TYR A 17 -0.64 -6.20 -2.16
C TYR A 17 -1.95 -5.55 -1.70
N THR A 18 -2.21 -5.61 -0.40
CA THR A 18 -3.42 -5.05 0.21
C THR A 18 -3.06 -4.11 1.36
N PRO A 19 -3.42 -2.81 1.28
CA PRO A 19 -3.37 -1.89 2.41
C PRO A 19 -4.33 -2.32 3.51
N LEU A 20 -3.86 -2.36 4.75
CA LEU A 20 -4.62 -2.85 5.91
C LEU A 20 -5.03 -1.72 6.85
N ASN A 21 -4.16 -0.74 7.08
CA ASN A 21 -4.46 0.39 7.95
C ASN A 21 -3.63 1.62 7.59
N PHE A 22 -4.14 2.79 7.98
CA PHE A 22 -3.37 4.03 8.00
C PHE A 22 -2.60 4.15 9.31
N CYS A 23 -1.44 4.80 9.25
CA CYS A 23 -0.59 5.05 10.39
C CYS A 23 0.29 6.27 10.14
N LYS A 24 1.12 6.62 11.12
CA LYS A 24 2.14 7.65 10.98
C LYS A 24 3.51 7.04 11.27
N VAL A 25 4.49 7.42 10.47
CA VAL A 25 5.92 7.16 10.73
C VAL A 25 6.61 8.46 11.05
N GLN A 26 7.59 8.43 11.95
CA GLN A 26 8.40 9.60 12.26
C GLN A 26 9.67 9.56 11.40
N GLU A 27 9.86 10.58 10.56
CA GLU A 27 11.09 10.78 9.79
C GLU A 27 11.61 12.18 10.07
N ASN A 28 12.86 12.29 10.53
CA ASN A 28 13.50 13.58 10.88
C ASN A 28 12.64 14.44 11.81
N ASP A 29 12.12 13.85 12.88
CA ASP A 29 11.23 14.47 13.87
C ASP A 29 9.88 14.98 13.35
N ILE A 30 9.50 14.59 12.12
CA ILE A 30 8.21 14.94 11.51
C ILE A 30 7.36 13.68 11.36
N TRP A 31 6.10 13.75 11.79
CA TRP A 31 5.13 12.68 11.56
C TRP A 31 4.57 12.73 10.14
N ILE A 32 4.77 11.65 9.38
CA ILE A 32 4.36 11.52 7.99
C ILE A 32 3.29 10.43 7.88
N GLU A 33 2.24 10.69 7.09
CA GLU A 33 1.19 9.72 6.80
C GLU A 33 1.74 8.51 6.04
N ALA A 34 1.38 7.32 6.51
CA ALA A 34 1.84 6.05 6.00
C ALA A 34 0.72 5.00 6.01
N ILE A 35 0.97 3.88 5.36
CA ILE A 35 0.11 2.72 5.39
C ILE A 35 0.87 1.47 5.82
N ILE A 36 0.17 0.60 6.54
CA ILE A 36 0.56 -0.78 6.74
C ILE A 36 -0.11 -1.60 5.63
N TYR A 37 0.64 -2.44 4.94
CA TYR A 37 0.15 -3.26 3.84
C TYR A 37 0.84 -4.62 3.84
N LYS A 38 0.24 -5.62 3.19
CA LYS A 38 0.83 -6.95 3.04
C LYS A 38 0.77 -7.46 1.60
N PRO A 39 1.68 -8.38 1.18
CA PRO A 39 1.51 -9.16 -0.03
C PRO A 39 0.27 -10.04 0.09
N ASN A 40 -0.37 -10.37 -1.02
CA ASN A 40 -1.53 -11.25 -1.00
C ASN A 40 -1.15 -12.75 -0.85
N ASP A 41 0.13 -13.09 -0.97
CA ASP A 41 0.67 -14.47 -0.91
C ASP A 41 1.26 -14.85 0.46
N CYS A 42 1.34 -13.93 1.43
CA CYS A 42 1.83 -14.22 2.79
C CYS A 42 1.27 -13.24 3.84
N GLU A 43 1.68 -13.42 5.11
CA GLU A 43 1.22 -12.60 6.26
C GLU A 43 2.24 -11.55 6.73
N GLU A 44 3.34 -11.36 5.98
CA GLU A 44 4.32 -10.32 6.32
C GLU A 44 3.71 -8.92 6.17
N LEU A 45 4.01 -8.05 7.14
CA LEU A 45 3.55 -6.66 7.15
C LEU A 45 4.68 -5.72 6.73
N PHE A 46 4.36 -4.78 5.86
CA PHE A 46 5.24 -3.75 5.37
C PHE A 46 4.65 -2.37 5.64
N ILE A 47 5.51 -1.37 5.71
CA ILE A 47 5.12 0.03 5.86
C ILE A 47 5.73 0.88 4.74
N ARG A 48 4.95 1.82 4.22
CA ARG A 48 5.40 2.87 3.30
C ARG A 48 4.64 4.16 3.58
N THR A 49 5.26 5.29 3.31
CA THR A 49 4.53 6.57 3.30
C THR A 49 3.42 6.52 2.25
N CYS A 50 2.31 7.22 2.47
CA CYS A 50 1.19 7.27 1.53
C CYS A 50 1.66 7.74 0.14
N LYS A 51 2.53 8.76 0.11
CA LYS A 51 3.13 9.30 -1.11
C LYS A 51 3.92 8.24 -1.88
N GLU A 52 4.76 7.47 -1.19
CA GLU A 52 5.55 6.45 -1.87
C GLU A 52 4.69 5.29 -2.35
N PHE A 53 3.64 4.92 -1.61
CA PHE A 53 2.71 3.88 -2.02
C PHE A 53 1.94 4.30 -3.28
N GLU A 54 1.37 5.51 -3.33
CA GLU A 54 0.64 6.00 -4.52
C GLU A 54 1.54 6.08 -5.77
N LEU A 55 2.85 6.33 -5.62
CA LEU A 55 3.80 6.35 -6.74
C LEU A 55 4.14 4.95 -7.28
N LYS A 56 4.12 3.92 -6.43
CA LYS A 56 4.65 2.58 -6.74
C LYS A 56 3.55 1.55 -6.98
N PHE A 57 2.30 1.86 -6.67
CA PHE A 57 1.21 0.90 -6.67
C PHE A 57 0.00 1.43 -7.44
N THR A 58 -0.54 0.60 -8.33
CA THR A 58 -1.77 0.92 -9.07
C THR A 58 -2.91 0.08 -8.53
N LYS A 59 -4.05 0.72 -8.25
CA LYS A 59 -5.25 0.00 -7.80
C LYS A 59 -5.72 -0.94 -8.91
N GLU A 60 -5.95 -2.21 -8.57
CA GLU A 60 -6.53 -3.16 -9.51
C GLU A 60 -8.00 -2.80 -9.73
N ILE A 61 -8.37 -2.55 -10.99
CA ILE A 61 -9.77 -2.30 -11.38
C ILE A 61 -10.36 -3.66 -11.76
N VAL A 62 -11.18 -4.22 -10.88
CA VAL A 62 -11.97 -5.41 -11.20
C VAL A 62 -13.14 -4.97 -12.08
N THR A 63 -12.99 -5.07 -13.40
CA THR A 63 -14.12 -4.96 -14.32
C THR A 63 -14.94 -6.23 -14.18
N LYS A 64 -16.14 -6.13 -13.58
CA LYS A 64 -17.10 -7.24 -13.62
C LYS A 64 -17.48 -7.46 -15.09
N MET A 65 -17.09 -8.61 -15.64
CA MET A 65 -17.68 -9.17 -16.86
C MET A 65 -19.00 -9.85 -16.51
#